data_AF-A0A9W8H5R0-F1
#
_entry.id   AF-A0A9W8H5R0-F1
#
_cell.length_a   1.000
_cell.length_b   1.000
_cell.length_c   1.000
_cell.angle_alpha   90.00
_cell.angle_beta   90.00
_cell.angle_gamma   90.00
#
_symmetry.space_group_name_H-M   'P 1'
#
loop_
_entity.id
_entity.type
_entity.pdbx_description
1 polymer ?
#
loop_
_entity_poly.entity_id
_entity_poly.type
_entity_poly.pdbx_seq_one_letter_code
_entity_poly.pdbx_strand_id
1 'polypeptide(L)'
;MSLVHDKAIGAALLAIGSFVFAYYSTWTLVIPFVDEDHPARRLFPPQWFAVAIPVFLLAVGVTGLFGFLSFVMLKSGKKAAKKST
;
A
#
# COMPACT_ATOMS: atom_id res chain seq x y z
N MET A 1 7.79 31.53 -4.10
CA MET A 1 6.90 30.35 -4.27
C MET A 1 5.75 30.53 -3.30
N SER A 2 4.51 30.66 -3.80
CA SER A 2 3.42 31.25 -3.01
C SER A 2 2.75 30.21 -2.10
N LEU A 3 2.74 30.51 -0.80
CA LEU A 3 2.13 29.73 0.28
C LEU A 3 0.66 29.35 0.02
N VAL A 4 -0.05 30.13 -0.81
CA VAL A 4 -1.41 29.85 -1.26
C VAL A 4 -1.47 28.62 -2.19
N HIS A 5 -0.48 28.45 -3.06
CA HIS A 5 -0.38 27.29 -3.95
C HIS A 5 -0.15 26.01 -3.15
N ASP A 6 0.77 26.05 -2.18
CA ASP A 6 1.05 24.92 -1.30
C ASP A 6 -0.19 24.52 -0.47
N LYS A 7 -0.94 25.51 0.02
CA LYS A 7 -2.20 25.29 0.76
C LYS A 7 -3.29 24.69 -0.12
N ALA A 8 -3.42 25.14 -1.37
CA ALA A 8 -4.39 24.61 -2.31
C ALA A 8 -4.08 23.15 -2.67
N ILE A 9 -2.81 22.83 -2.92
CA ILE A 9 -2.35 21.45 -3.16
C ILE A 9 -2.63 20.58 -1.92
N GLY A 10 -2.28 21.06 -0.73
CA GLY A 10 -2.54 20.33 0.51
C GLY A 10 -4.02 20.03 0.72
N ALA A 11 -4.90 21.00 0.46
CA ALA A 11 -6.35 20.81 0.55
C ALA A 11 -6.86 19.81 -0.49
N ALA A 12 -6.36 19.87 -1.73
CA ALA A 12 -6.72 18.92 -2.78
C ALA A 12 -6.27 17.49 -2.41
N LEU A 13 -5.03 17.31 -1.95
CA LEU A 13 -4.51 16.02 -1.50
C LEU A 13 -5.32 15.47 -0.33
N LEU A 14 -5.70 16.32 0.64
CA LEU A 14 -6.54 15.92 1.77
C LEU A 14 -7.93 15.49 1.31
N ALA A 15 -8.57 16.24 0.40
CA ALA A 15 -9.88 15.88 -0.13
C ALA A 15 -9.83 14.55 -0.89
N ILE A 16 -8.85 14.36 -1.77
CA ILE A 16 -8.64 13.12 -2.52
C ILE A 16 -8.37 11.96 -1.56
N GLY A 17 -7.45 12.13 -0.62
CA GLY A 17 -7.12 11.12 0.38
C GLY A 17 -8.34 10.73 1.23
N SER A 18 -9.13 11.71 1.66
CA SER A 18 -10.36 11.48 2.43
C SER A 18 -11.39 10.69 1.63
N PHE A 19 -11.57 11.03 0.34
CA PHE A 19 -12.48 10.30 -0.55
C PHE A 19 -12.05 8.84 -0.75
N VAL A 20 -10.77 8.62 -1.06
CA VAL A 20 -10.22 7.27 -1.23
C VAL A 20 -10.32 6.46 0.06
N PHE A 21 -10.01 7.09 1.20
CA PHE A 21 -10.14 6.45 2.52
C PHE A 21 -11.58 6.05 2.82
N ALA A 22 -12.55 6.94 2.59
CA ALA A 22 -13.96 6.63 2.81
C ALA A 22 -14.42 5.48 1.89
N TYR A 23 -14.10 5.55 0.60
CA TYR A 23 -14.45 4.49 -0.36
C TYR A 23 -13.87 3.13 0.05
N TYR A 24 -12.58 3.08 0.38
CA TYR A 24 -11.93 1.85 0.81
C TYR A 24 -12.45 1.33 2.15
N SER A 25 -12.74 2.22 3.10
CA SER A 25 -13.30 1.85 4.41
C SER A 25 -14.71 1.28 4.25
N THR A 26 -15.56 1.89 3.43
CA THR A 26 -16.89 1.34 3.12
C THR A 26 -16.76 -0.01 2.43
N TRP A 27 -15.86 -0.13 1.45
CA TRP A 27 -15.64 -1.38 0.74
C TRP A 27 -15.17 -2.53 1.64
N THR A 28 -14.27 -2.24 2.59
CA THR A 28 -13.68 -3.26 3.48
C THR A 28 -14.55 -3.57 4.69
N LEU A 29 -15.18 -2.56 5.28
CA LEU A 29 -15.90 -2.70 6.54
C LEU A 29 -17.42 -2.83 6.37
N VAL A 30 -18.02 -2.20 5.36
CA VAL A 30 -19.50 -2.16 5.23
C VAL A 30 -20.02 -3.22 4.28
N ILE A 31 -19.40 -3.37 3.10
CA ILE A 31 -19.83 -4.35 2.08
C ILE A 31 -19.89 -5.82 2.55
N PRO A 32 -19.04 -6.35 3.45
CA PRO A 32 -19.22 -7.74 3.91
C PRO A 32 -20.54 -8.00 4.64
N PHE A 33 -21.24 -6.97 5.12
CA PHE A 33 -22.53 -7.08 5.80
C PHE A 33 -23.73 -6.83 4.86
N VAL A 34 -23.48 -6.55 3.58
CA VAL A 34 -24.52 -6.31 2.57
C VAL A 34 -24.78 -7.60 1.79
N ASP A 35 -26.05 -7.92 1.57
CA ASP A 35 -26.47 -9.11 0.84
C ASP A 35 -25.85 -9.18 -0.57
N GLU A 36 -25.60 -10.40 -1.03
CA GLU A 36 -24.88 -10.64 -2.28
C GLU A 36 -25.61 -10.10 -3.51
N ASP A 37 -26.95 -10.12 -3.48
CA ASP A 37 -27.83 -9.67 -4.56
C ASP A 37 -28.06 -8.15 -4.57
N HIS A 38 -27.53 -7.43 -3.58
CA HIS A 38 -27.78 -6.00 -3.44
C HIS A 38 -27.09 -5.19 -4.54
N PRO A 39 -27.78 -4.26 -5.24
CA PRO A 39 -27.21 -3.51 -6.36
C PRO A 39 -26.00 -2.66 -5.97
N ALA A 40 -25.90 -2.24 -4.70
CA ALA A 40 -24.74 -1.51 -4.20
C ALA A 40 -23.42 -2.29 -4.36
N ARG A 41 -23.45 -3.64 -4.35
CA ARG A 41 -22.24 -4.47 -4.49
C ARG A 41 -21.63 -4.37 -5.89
N ARG A 42 -22.38 -3.88 -6.89
CA ARG A 42 -21.86 -3.57 -8.24
C ARG A 42 -20.96 -2.33 -8.29
N LEU A 43 -21.07 -1.44 -7.30
CA LEU A 43 -20.23 -0.24 -7.18
C LEU A 43 -18.85 -0.54 -6.59
N PHE A 44 -18.65 -1.76 -6.09
CA PHE A 44 -17.44 -2.19 -5.41
C PHE A 44 -16.83 -3.41 -6.11
N PRO A 45 -15.49 -3.51 -6.17
CA PRO A 45 -14.86 -4.72 -6.68
C PRO A 45 -15.14 -5.93 -5.78
N PRO A 46 -14.91 -7.16 -6.27
CA PRO A 46 -15.06 -8.38 -5.48
C PRO A 46 -14.28 -8.31 -4.17
N GLN A 47 -14.89 -8.83 -3.09
CA GLN A 47 -14.35 -8.78 -1.73
C GLN A 47 -12.95 -9.39 -1.57
N TRP A 48 -12.57 -10.34 -2.44
CA TRP A 48 -11.22 -10.89 -2.44
C TRP A 48 -10.14 -9.81 -2.63
N PHE A 49 -10.41 -8.79 -3.45
CA PHE A 49 -9.45 -7.71 -3.69
C PHE A 49 -9.25 -6.82 -2.47
N ALA A 50 -10.27 -6.63 -1.63
CA ALA A 50 -10.16 -5.86 -0.39
C ALA A 50 -9.13 -6.45 0.59
N VAL A 51 -8.96 -7.78 0.58
CA VAL A 51 -7.94 -8.47 1.40
C VAL A 51 -6.61 -8.62 0.65
N ALA A 52 -6.68 -8.90 -0.66
CA ALA A 52 -5.49 -9.14 -1.47
C ALA A 52 -4.58 -7.90 -1.58
N ILE A 53 -5.14 -6.68 -1.66
CA ILE A 53 -4.37 -5.44 -1.80
C ILE A 53 -3.41 -5.23 -0.61
N PRO A 54 -3.86 -5.25 0.66
CA PRO A 54 -2.97 -5.15 1.82
C PRO A 54 -1.93 -6.27 1.89
N VAL A 55 -2.34 -7.52 1.61
CA VAL A 55 -1.44 -8.67 1.67
C VAL A 55 -0.33 -8.55 0.62
N PHE A 56 -0.68 -8.14 -0.60
CA PHE A 56 0.29 -7.94 -1.66
C PHE A 56 1.29 -6.82 -1.32
N LEU A 57 0.82 -5.69 -0.78
CA LEU A 57 1.68 -4.60 -0.32
C LEU A 57 2.66 -5.06 0.75
N LEU A 58 2.19 -5.82 1.74
CA LEU A 58 3.03 -6.39 2.79
C LEU A 58 4.05 -7.39 2.21
N ALA A 59 3.60 -8.30 1.35
CA ALA A 59 4.48 -9.28 0.73
C ALA A 59 5.60 -8.63 -0.09
N VAL A 60 5.27 -7.60 -0.89
CA VAL A 60 6.26 -6.83 -1.66
C VAL A 60 7.21 -6.07 -0.74
N GLY A 61 6.70 -5.42 0.30
CA GLY A 61 7.52 -4.69 1.27
C GLY A 61 8.50 -5.61 2.01
N VAL A 62 8.01 -6.76 2.48
CA VAL A 62 8.81 -7.78 3.17
C VAL A 62 9.86 -8.38 2.23
N THR A 63 9.47 -8.74 1.01
CA THR A 63 10.40 -9.28 0.01
C THR A 63 11.50 -8.27 -0.33
N GLY A 64 11.14 -6.98 -0.50
CA GLY A 64 12.10 -5.90 -0.72
C GLY A 64 13.09 -5.75 0.43
N LEU A 65 12.59 -5.79 1.68
CA LEU A 65 13.43 -5.72 2.88
C LEU A 65 14.41 -6.90 2.96
N PHE A 66 13.92 -8.13 2.84
CA PHE A 66 14.77 -9.33 2.87
C PHE A 66 15.77 -9.38 1.72
N GLY A 67 15.36 -8.97 0.52
CA GLY A 67 16.24 -8.87 -0.65
C GLY A 67 17.37 -7.87 -0.41
N PHE A 68 17.05 -6.69 0.14
CA PHE A 68 18.05 -5.68 0.47
C PHE A 68 19.03 -6.15 1.55
N LEU A 69 18.53 -6.74 2.63
CA LEU A 69 19.37 -7.29 3.70
C LEU A 69 20.30 -8.38 3.17
N SER A 70 19.78 -9.32 2.38
CA SER A 70 20.57 -10.37 1.73
C SER A 70 21.65 -9.78 0.83
N PHE A 71 21.31 -8.76 0.04
CA PHE A 71 22.27 -8.07 -0.83
C PHE A 71 23.41 -7.42 -0.04
N VAL A 72 23.11 -6.74 1.07
CA VAL A 72 24.12 -6.10 1.93
C VAL A 72 25.03 -7.14 2.59
N MET A 73 24.46 -8.24 3.11
CA MET A 73 25.25 -9.32 3.72
C MET A 73 26.19 -9.98 2.71
N LEU A 74 25.71 -10.26 1.49
CA LEU A 74 26.55 -10.82 0.41
C LEU A 74 27.68 -9.86 0.01
N LYS A 75 27.42 -8.56 -0.04
CA LYS A 75 28.43 -7.55 -0.41
C LYS A 75 29.49 -7.36 0.69
N SER A 76 29.09 -7.37 1.97
CA SER A 76 30.00 -7.26 3.11
C SER A 76 30.82 -8.54 3.33
N GLY A 77 30.21 -9.72 3.17
CA GLY A 77 30.91 -11.01 3.27
C GLY A 77 31.99 -11.19 2.21
N LYS A 78 31.75 -10.76 0.96
CA LYS A 78 32.75 -10.80 -0.12
C LYS A 78 33.97 -9.90 0.16
N LYS A 79 33.82 -8.80 0.92
CA LYS A 79 34.95 -7.95 1.31
C LYS A 79 35.78 -8.56 2.45
N ALA A 80 35.15 -9.27 3.38
CA ALA A 80 35.86 -9.97 4.45
C ALA A 80 36.68 -11.15 3.91
N ALA A 81 36.12 -11.93 2.97
CA ALA A 81 36.80 -13.07 2.35
C ALA A 81 37.98 -12.67 1.44
N LYS A 82 37.99 -11.45 0.87
CA LYS A 82 39.07 -10.96 0.01
C LYS A 82 40.26 -10.37 0.78
N LYS A 83 40.15 -10.17 2.10
CA LYS A 83 41.21 -9.57 2.92
C LYS A 83 42.11 -10.62 3.62
N SER A 84 41.77 -11.90 3.51
CA SER A 84 42.50 -13.02 4.13
C SER A 84 43.24 -13.90 3.12
N THR A 85 43.54 -13.38 1.93
CA THR A 85 44.40 -14.01 0.91
C THR A 85 45.35 -12.94 0.40
#